data_AF-A0A6A5YF75-F1
#
_entry.id   AF-A0A6A5YF75-F1
#
_cell.length_a   1.000
_cell.length_b   1.000
_cell.length_c   1.000
_cell.angle_alpha   90.00
_cell.angle_beta   90.00
_cell.angle_gamma   90.00
#
_symmetry.space_group_name_H-M   'P 1'
#
loop_
_entity.id
_entity.type
_entity.pdbx_description
1 polymer ?
#
loop_
_entity_poly.entity_id
_entity_poly.type
_entity_poly.pdbx_seq_one_letter_code
_entity_poly.pdbx_strand_id
1 'polypeptide(L)' 'YYKNINKILNAIRVASLLLNINKYKFNITFIKYLDFIIKIKKGLYIDSKKVKAIKK' A
#
# COMPACT_ATOMS: atom_id res chain seq x y z
N TYR A 1 -16.31 -0.08 -2.01
CA TYR A 1 -14.88 -0.47 -1.92
C TYR A 1 -14.28 -0.87 -3.27
N TYR A 2 -14.86 -1.84 -3.99
CA TYR A 2 -14.27 -2.34 -5.25
C TYR A 2 -14.30 -1.36 -6.45
N LYS A 3 -15.18 -0.34 -6.43
CA LYS A 3 -15.29 0.66 -7.51
C LYS A 3 -13.96 1.37 -7.81
N ASN A 4 -13.19 1.71 -6.78
CA ASN A 4 -11.91 2.41 -6.95
C ASN A 4 -10.81 1.46 -7.45
N ILE A 5 -10.81 0.21 -6.98
CA ILE A 5 -9.84 -0.81 -7.43
C ILE A 5 -10.03 -1.08 -8.92
N ASN A 6 -11.28 -1.28 -9.37
CA ASN A 6 -11.58 -1.53 -10.78
C ASN A 6 -11.17 -0.36 -11.67
N LYS A 7 -11.32 0.88 -11.20
CA LYS A 7 -10.87 2.08 -11.94
C LYS A 7 -9.35 2.09 -12.11
N ILE A 8 -8.60 1.74 -11.07
CA ILE A 8 -7.12 1.67 -11.11
C ILE A 8 -6.67 0.52 -12.03
N LEU A 9 -7.25 -0.67 -11.90
CA LEU A 9 -6.93 -1.81 -12.77
C LEU A 9 -7.20 -1.49 -14.25
N ASN A 10 -8.30 -0.82 -14.54
CA ASN A 10 -8.61 -0.36 -15.91
C ASN A 10 -7.58 0.65 -16.43
N ALA A 11 -7.14 1.61 -15.60
CA ALA A 11 -6.13 2.59 -16.00
C ALA A 11 -4.78 1.91 -16.33
N ILE A 12 -4.37 0.94 -15.50
CA ILE A 12 -3.14 0.16 -15.71
C ILE A 12 -3.24 -0.67 -16.99
N ARG A 13 -4.40 -1.29 -17.24
CA ARG A 13 -4.69 -2.02 -18.48
C ARG A 13 -4.59 -1.12 -19.71
N VAL A 14 -5.19 0.07 -19.68
CA VAL A 14 -5.14 1.04 -20.79
C VAL A 14 -3.72 1.55 -21.03
N ALA A 15 -2.91 1.68 -19.97
CA ALA A 15 -1.50 2.06 -20.07
C ALA A 15 -0.57 0.91 -20.50
N SER A 16 -1.11 -0.27 -20.83
CA SER A 16 -0.33 -1.48 -21.19
C SER A 16 0.72 -1.88 -20.15
N LEU A 17 0.48 -1.55 -18.87
CA LEU A 17 1.36 -1.91 -17.77
C LEU A 17 1.03 -3.33 -17.28
N LEU A 18 2.06 -4.14 -17.09
CA LEU A 18 1.92 -5.47 -16.51
C LEU A 18 1.91 -5.40 -14.99
N LEU A 19 0.95 -6.11 -14.38
CA LEU A 19 0.77 -6.14 -12.94
C LEU A 19 1.01 -7.55 -12.42
N ASN A 20 2.00 -7.71 -11.53
CA ASN A 20 2.24 -8.99 -10.87
C ASN A 20 1.32 -9.15 -9.66
N ILE A 21 0.18 -9.80 -9.84
CA ILE A 21 -0.88 -9.90 -8.83
C ILE A 21 -0.41 -10.54 -7.51
N ASN A 22 0.59 -11.44 -7.56
CA ASN A 22 1.13 -12.12 -6.40
C ASN A 22 1.85 -11.18 -5.41
N LYS A 23 2.24 -9.98 -5.87
CA LYS A 23 2.88 -8.96 -5.03
C LYS A 23 1.88 -8.05 -4.31
N TYR A 24 0.59 -8.10 -4.68
CA TYR A 24 -0.42 -7.21 -4.12
C TYR A 24 -1.17 -7.87 -2.97
N LYS A 25 -1.57 -7.05 -2.01
CA LYS A 25 -2.38 -7.47 -0.86
C LYS A 25 -3.67 -6.65 -0.87
N PHE A 26 -4.80 -7.32 -1.00
CA PHE A 26 -6.13 -6.72 -1.01
C PHE A 26 -6.84 -6.97 0.32
N ASN A 27 -7.82 -6.12 0.64
CA ASN A 27 -8.65 -6.25 1.84
C ASN A 27 -7.86 -6.39 3.16
N ILE A 28 -6.73 -5.68 3.28
CA ILE A 28 -5.85 -5.69 4.46
C ILE A 28 -6.16 -4.53 5.40
N THR A 29 -6.03 -4.76 6.70
CA THR A 29 -6.26 -3.73 7.74
C THR A 29 -5.05 -2.82 7.95
N PHE A 30 -3.87 -3.21 7.48
CA PHE A 30 -2.66 -2.41 7.45
C PHE A 30 -1.79 -2.74 6.23
N ILE A 31 -1.08 -1.76 5.69
CA ILE A 31 -0.12 -1.92 4.59
C ILE A 31 1.19 -1.21 4.91
N LYS A 32 2.33 -1.78 4.50
CA LYS A 32 3.62 -1.09 4.47
C LYS A 32 3.81 -0.42 3.12
N TYR A 33 4.00 0.90 3.10
CA TYR A 33 4.19 1.68 1.88
C TYR A 33 5.14 2.84 2.16
N LEU A 34 6.19 2.99 1.34
CA LEU A 34 7.22 4.02 1.48
C LEU A 34 7.73 4.17 2.93
N ASP A 35 8.03 3.03 3.59
CA ASP A 35 8.45 2.96 5.00
C ASP A 35 7.40 3.35 6.07
N PHE A 36 6.20 3.72 5.65
CA PHE A 36 5.07 3.93 6.54
C PHE A 36 4.23 2.68 6.68
N ILE A 37 3.71 2.47 7.88
CA ILE A 37 2.63 1.52 8.17
C ILE A 37 1.33 2.32 8.12
N ILE A 38 0.52 2.10 7.09
CA ILE A 38 -0.80 2.72 6.94
C ILE A 38 -1.83 1.77 7.55
N LYS A 39 -2.59 2.21 8.56
CA LYS A 39 -3.63 1.39 9.21
C LYS A 39 -5.01 1.97 8.98
N ILE A 40 -5.95 1.13 8.56
CA ILE A 40 -7.35 1.52 8.36
C ILE A 40 -7.90 2.11 9.67
N LYS A 41 -8.60 3.25 9.56
CA LYS A 41 -9.17 4.06 10.68
C LYS A 41 -8.18 4.69 11.66
N LYS A 42 -6.90 4.31 11.62
CA LYS A 42 -5.89 4.73 12.60
C LYS A 42 -4.83 5.68 12.00
N GLY A 43 -4.72 5.76 10.68
CA GLY A 43 -3.87 6.74 9.99
C GLY A 43 -2.49 6.19 9.58
N LEU A 44 -1.54 7.11 9.37
CA LEU A 44 -0.15 6.83 8.97
C LEU A 44 0.74 6.69 10.20
N TYR A 45 1.49 5.60 10.28
CA TYR A 45 2.48 5.34 11.32
C TYR A 45 3.86 5.12 10.69
N ILE A 46 4.93 5.49 11.39
CA ILE A 46 6.30 5.16 10.98
C ILE A 46 6.71 3.87 11.70
N ASP A 47 7.43 2.97 11.00
CA ASP A 47 7.97 1.75 11.62
C ASP A 47 8.97 2.12 12.73
N SER A 48 8.64 1.76 13.98
CA SER A 48 9.42 2.12 15.16
C SER A 48 10.83 1.53 15.15
N LYS A 49 11.05 0.40 14.45
CA LYS A 49 12.40 -0.16 14.25
C LYS A 49 13.29 0.77 13.43
N LYS A 50 12.72 1.48 12.45
CA LYS A 50 13.44 2.45 11.62
C LYS A 50 13.71 3.75 12.39
N VAL A 51 12.76 4.22 13.20
CA VAL A 51 12.96 5.38 14.09
C VAL A 51 14.10 5.13 15.07
N LYS A 52 14.23 3.90 15.59
CA LYS A 52 15.36 3.51 16.47
C LYS A 52 16.72 3.54 15.78
N ALA A 53 16.78 3.39 14.46
CA ALA A 53 18.05 3.48 13.71
C ALA A 53 18.50 4.95 13.48
N ILE A 54 17.57 5.91 13.56
CA ILE A 54 17.85 7.34 13.37
C ILE A 54 18.07 8.03 14.72
N LYS A 55 17.31 7.63 15.76
CA LYS A 55 17.54 8.06 17.14
C LYS A 55 18.78 7.34 17.68
N LYS A 56 19.93 7.91 17.37
CA LYS A 56 21.21 7.61 18.03
C LYS A 56 21.18 8.10 19.48
#